data_AF-A0A350QS87-F1
#
_entry.id   AF-A0A350QS87-F1
#
_cell.length_a   1.000
_cell.length_b   1.000
_cell.length_c   1.000
_cell.angle_alpha   90.00
_cell.angle_beta   90.00
_cell.angle_gamma   90.00
#
_symmetry.space_group_name_H-M   'P 1'
#
loop_
_entity.id
_entity.type
_entity.pdbx_description
1 polymer ?
#
loop_
_entity_poly.entity_id
_entity_poly.type
_entity_poly.pdbx_seq_one_letter_code
_entity_poly.pdbx_strand_id
1 'polypeptide(L)'
;MSRRGGLLLEVMISMALFIGAALVVLQAMSDARISLQRADLLQRAVDLATTRVSELELGLISLADLRGIGRQERDEFDDIEASVEPLGTRVRTERTQWDGLVLLELDVLDPDRIDPNGDAFVIHSVRTLVRLSEENVEDFEEDSMLDGLPDASEPSLFDDDMDRFEEVDG
;
A
#
# COMPACT_ATOMS: atom_id res chain seq x y z
N MET A 1 19.46 58.32 41.21
CA MET A 1 18.66 57.07 41.10
C MET A 1 18.62 56.45 39.69
N SER A 2 19.01 57.16 38.61
CA SER A 2 18.90 56.67 37.21
C SER A 2 19.73 55.42 36.84
N ARG A 3 20.87 55.16 37.50
CA ARG A 3 21.78 54.05 37.15
C ARG A 3 21.20 52.64 37.41
N ARG A 4 20.31 52.49 38.40
CA ARG A 4 19.71 51.19 38.73
C ARG A 4 18.60 50.80 37.75
N GLY A 5 17.87 51.77 37.19
CA GLY A 5 16.84 51.53 36.18
C GLY A 5 17.41 51.06 34.84
N GLY A 6 18.57 51.60 34.44
CA GLY A 6 19.27 51.17 33.21
C GLY A 6 19.72 49.70 33.26
N LEU A 7 20.29 49.26 34.39
CA LEU A 7 20.69 47.85 34.57
C LEU A 7 19.51 46.89 34.52
N LEU A 8 18.37 47.27 35.11
CA LEU A 8 17.17 46.44 35.09
C LEU A 8 16.61 46.34 33.66
N LEU A 9 16.58 47.45 32.91
CA LEU A 9 16.19 47.47 31.50
C LEU A 9 17.11 46.58 30.65
N GLU A 10 18.42 46.68 30.83
CA GLU A 10 19.40 45.89 30.10
C GLU A 10 19.19 44.40 30.35
N VAL A 11 19.01 43.97 31.60
CA VAL A 11 18.70 42.58 31.94
C VAL A 11 17.38 42.13 31.33
N MET A 12 16.34 42.97 31.34
CA MET A 12 15.07 42.62 30.71
C MET A 12 15.20 42.48 29.19
N ILE A 13 15.96 43.35 28.53
CA ILE A 13 16.21 43.25 27.09
C ILE A 13 17.03 42.01 26.77
N SER A 14 18.10 41.72 27.50
CA SER A 14 18.90 40.51 27.32
C SER A 14 18.04 39.25 27.51
N MET A 15 17.17 39.23 28.52
CA MET A 15 16.25 38.12 28.76
C MET A 15 15.22 37.99 27.64
N ALA A 16 14.65 39.10 27.17
CA ALA A 16 13.70 39.08 26.05
C ALA A 16 14.34 38.58 24.75
N LEU A 17 15.57 39.01 24.45
CA LEU A 17 16.32 38.53 23.30
C LEU A 17 16.67 37.05 23.41
N PHE A 18 17.06 36.59 24.60
CA PHE A 18 17.35 35.18 24.86
C PHE A 18 16.11 34.31 24.66
N ILE A 19 14.97 34.71 25.25
CA ILE A 19 13.70 33.99 25.08
C ILE A 19 13.27 33.99 23.61
N GLY A 20 13.38 35.13 22.92
CA GLY A 20 13.08 35.23 21.50
C GLY A 20 13.94 34.28 20.65
N ALA A 21 15.25 34.24 20.91
CA ALA A 21 16.14 33.32 20.22
C ALA A 21 15.79 31.84 20.49
N ALA A 22 15.47 31.50 21.74
CA ALA A 22 15.07 30.13 22.10
C ALA A 22 13.78 29.70 21.38
N LEU A 23 12.80 30.60 21.26
CA LEU A 23 11.56 30.32 20.53
C LEU A 23 11.80 30.10 19.03
N VAL A 24 12.66 30.90 18.41
CA VAL A 24 13.04 30.72 17.00
C VAL A 24 13.70 29.37 16.77
N VAL A 25 14.62 28.95 17.64
CA VAL A 25 15.28 27.64 17.55
C VAL A 25 14.26 26.51 17.71
N LEU A 26 13.34 26.64 18.66
CA LEU A 26 12.30 25.62 18.88
C LEU A 26 11.37 25.50 17.68
N GLN A 27 10.99 26.62 17.07
CA GLN A 27 10.19 26.63 15.84
C GLN A 27 10.93 25.95 14.69
N ALA A 28 12.20 26.29 14.47
CA ALA A 28 13.01 25.66 13.42
C ALA A 28 13.14 24.14 13.63
N MET A 29 13.26 23.69 14.87
CA MET A 29 13.32 22.26 15.19
C MET A 29 11.98 21.55 14.95
N SER A 30 10.86 22.21 15.26
CA SER A 30 9.52 21.72 14.94
C SER A 30 9.33 21.58 13.42
N ASP A 31 9.71 22.59 12.66
CA ASP A 31 9.60 22.59 11.20
C ASP A 31 10.49 21.51 10.57
N ALA A 32 11.70 21.32 11.10
CA ALA A 32 12.60 20.25 10.67
C ALA A 32 12.00 18.86 10.91
N ARG A 33 11.35 18.65 12.07
CA ARG A 33 10.67 17.39 12.37
C ARG A 33 9.53 17.11 11.38
N ILE A 34 8.70 18.12 11.10
CA ILE A 34 7.59 18.00 10.14
C ILE A 34 8.13 17.67 8.74
N SER A 35 9.22 18.32 8.34
CA SER A 35 9.89 18.06 7.06
C SER A 35 10.38 16.61 6.96
N LEU A 36 11.03 16.10 8.01
CA LEU A 36 11.49 14.71 8.07
C LEU A 36 10.34 13.71 8.00
N GLN A 37 9.23 13.95 8.71
CA GLN A 37 8.04 13.09 8.64
C GLN A 37 7.45 13.04 7.23
N ARG A 38 7.42 14.18 6.52
CA ARG A 38 6.96 14.23 5.13
C ARG A 38 7.91 13.50 4.19
N ALA A 39 9.22 13.60 4.41
CA ALA A 39 10.21 12.90 3.62
C ALA A 39 10.13 11.38 3.81
N ASP A 40 9.97 10.90 5.03
CA ASP A 40 9.79 9.46 5.34
C ASP A 40 8.52 8.90 4.66
N LEU A 41 7.40 9.63 4.76
CA LEU A 41 6.15 9.25 4.13
C LEU A 41 6.25 9.24 2.59
N LEU A 42 6.93 10.23 1.99
CA LEU A 42 7.20 10.25 0.56
C LEU A 42 8.09 9.08 0.12
N GLN A 43 9.13 8.76 0.89
CA GLN A 43 10.03 7.65 0.58
C GLN A 43 9.25 6.33 0.54
N ARG A 44 8.43 6.05 1.56
CA ARG A 44 7.58 4.85 1.59
C ARG A 44 6.61 4.80 0.41
N ALA A 45 6.04 5.93 0.02
CA ALA A 45 5.14 6.01 -1.13
C ALA A 45 5.87 5.70 -2.45
N VAL A 46 7.09 6.20 -2.62
CA VAL A 46 7.94 5.91 -3.79
C VAL A 46 8.34 4.44 -3.82
N ASP A 47 8.76 3.88 -2.69
CA ASP A 47 9.15 2.47 -2.58
C ASP A 47 7.95 1.57 -2.91
N LEU A 48 6.78 1.85 -2.34
CA LEU A 48 5.54 1.12 -2.64
C LEU A 48 5.17 1.21 -4.12
N ALA A 49 5.15 2.41 -4.70
CA ALA A 49 4.82 2.58 -6.12
C ALA A 49 5.79 1.81 -7.03
N THR A 50 7.09 1.89 -6.71
CA THR A 50 8.14 1.20 -7.46
C THR A 50 7.97 -0.30 -7.37
N THR A 51 7.77 -0.84 -6.17
CA THR A 51 7.52 -2.28 -5.96
C THR A 51 6.30 -2.75 -6.75
N ARG A 52 5.17 -2.03 -6.67
CA ARG A 52 3.93 -2.42 -7.37
C ARG A 52 4.07 -2.39 -8.89
N VAL A 53 4.74 -1.37 -9.43
CA VAL A 53 5.02 -1.31 -10.87
C VAL A 53 5.93 -2.47 -11.28
N SER A 54 7.00 -2.74 -10.52
CA SER A 54 7.89 -3.86 -10.81
C SER A 54 7.20 -5.22 -10.69
N GLU A 55 6.37 -5.45 -9.69
CA GLU A 55 5.57 -6.67 -9.57
C GLU A 55 4.67 -6.88 -10.79
N LEU A 56 4.02 -5.81 -11.26
CA LEU A 56 3.18 -5.85 -12.46
C LEU A 56 4.01 -6.13 -13.74
N GLU A 57 5.15 -5.46 -13.90
CA GLU A 57 6.04 -5.64 -15.07
C GLU A 57 6.67 -7.05 -15.11
N LEU A 58 6.89 -7.66 -13.95
CA LEU A 58 7.39 -9.02 -13.82
C LEU A 58 6.29 -10.09 -13.95
N GLY A 59 5.02 -9.70 -14.08
CA GLY A 59 3.89 -10.63 -14.09
C GLY A 59 3.59 -11.29 -12.74
N LEU A 60 4.18 -10.79 -11.64
CA LEU A 60 3.94 -11.33 -10.29
C LEU A 60 2.55 -11.00 -9.76
N ILE A 61 1.97 -9.91 -10.26
CA ILE A 61 0.59 -9.49 -9.96
C ILE A 61 -0.11 -9.09 -11.25
N SER A 62 -1.41 -9.32 -11.31
CA SER A 62 -2.24 -8.85 -12.42
C SER A 62 -2.70 -7.40 -12.19
N LEU A 63 -3.18 -6.76 -13.27
CA LEU A 63 -3.83 -5.46 -13.16
C LEU A 63 -5.10 -5.49 -12.30
N ALA A 64 -5.77 -6.65 -12.22
CA ALA A 64 -6.94 -6.84 -11.37
C ALA A 64 -6.55 -6.83 -9.90
N ASP A 65 -5.46 -7.50 -9.53
CA ASP A 65 -4.93 -7.53 -8.17
C ASP A 65 -4.53 -6.12 -7.71
N LEU A 66 -3.83 -5.38 -8.57
CA LEU A 66 -3.41 -4.01 -8.26
C LEU A 66 -4.61 -3.05 -8.07
N ARG A 67 -5.73 -3.29 -8.76
CA ARG A 67 -6.99 -2.54 -8.53
C ARG A 67 -7.76 -3.04 -7.30
N GLY A 68 -7.58 -4.30 -6.90
CA GLY A 68 -8.21 -4.93 -5.75
C GLY A 68 -7.60 -4.48 -4.44
N ILE A 69 -6.26 -4.40 -4.37
CA ILE A 69 -5.52 -3.90 -3.21
C ILE A 69 -6.00 -2.50 -2.80
N GLY A 70 -6.20 -1.61 -3.78
CA GLY A 70 -6.73 -0.26 -3.54
C GLY A 70 -8.20 -0.19 -3.10
N ARG A 71 -8.98 -1.27 -3.24
CA ARG A 71 -10.38 -1.37 -2.78
C ARG A 71 -10.52 -2.05 -1.43
N GLN A 72 -9.70 -3.07 -1.17
CA GLN A 72 -9.82 -3.91 0.03
C GLN A 72 -9.51 -3.14 1.33
N GLU A 73 -8.70 -2.09 1.25
CA GLU A 73 -8.40 -1.23 2.40
C GLU A 73 -9.55 -0.28 2.81
N ARG A 74 -10.64 -0.19 2.02
CA ARG A 74 -11.75 0.74 2.32
C ARG A 74 -12.92 0.12 3.10
N ASP A 75 -13.04 -1.21 3.13
CA ASP A 75 -14.22 -1.89 3.71
C ASP A 75 -13.89 -2.94 4.80
N GLU A 76 -12.63 -3.33 5.05
CA GLU A 76 -12.35 -4.53 5.87
C GLU A 76 -11.13 -4.41 6.83
N PHE A 77 -10.95 -3.29 7.52
CA PHE A 77 -9.96 -3.19 8.61
C PHE A 77 -10.54 -2.53 9.85
N ASP A 78 -11.42 -3.25 10.55
CA ASP A 78 -11.89 -2.89 11.89
C ASP A 78 -11.27 -3.78 13.00
N ASP A 79 -10.37 -4.74 12.69
CA ASP A 79 -9.99 -5.75 13.70
C ASP A 79 -8.58 -6.38 13.64
N ILE A 80 -7.55 -5.76 13.04
CA ILE A 80 -6.18 -6.28 13.14
C ILE A 80 -5.18 -5.21 13.61
N GLU A 81 -4.80 -5.37 14.88
CA GLU A 81 -3.57 -4.96 15.56
C GLU A 81 -2.56 -4.16 14.71
N ALA A 82 -2.43 -2.86 15.06
CA ALA A 82 -1.49 -1.85 14.57
C ALA A 82 -0.24 -2.37 13.81
N SER A 83 -0.43 -2.70 12.54
CA SER A 83 0.61 -2.74 11.53
C SER A 83 0.63 -1.37 10.87
N VAL A 84 1.82 -0.75 10.81
CA VAL A 84 2.16 0.48 10.06
C VAL A 84 1.09 0.84 9.03
N GLU A 85 0.31 1.90 9.28
CA GLU A 85 -0.82 2.36 8.45
C GLU A 85 -0.50 2.16 6.96
N PRO A 86 -1.14 1.19 6.28
CA PRO A 86 -0.77 0.87 4.91
C PRO A 86 -1.20 2.04 4.02
N LEU A 87 -0.25 2.57 3.27
CA LEU A 87 -0.53 3.56 2.24
C LEU A 87 -1.43 2.92 1.19
N GLY A 88 -2.50 3.62 0.82
CA GLY A 88 -3.43 3.15 -0.20
C GLY A 88 -2.87 3.28 -1.60
N THR A 89 -3.43 2.52 -2.54
CA THR A 89 -3.09 2.65 -3.97
C THR A 89 -4.33 2.84 -4.82
N ARG A 90 -4.22 3.61 -5.91
CA ARG A 90 -5.27 3.79 -6.90
C ARG A 90 -4.68 3.67 -8.29
N VAL A 91 -5.27 2.79 -9.08
CA VAL A 91 -4.80 2.49 -10.44
C VAL A 91 -5.78 3.00 -11.48
N ARG A 92 -5.26 3.67 -12.50
CA ARG A 92 -5.96 4.01 -13.73
C ARG A 92 -5.15 3.51 -14.91
N THR A 93 -5.85 3.11 -15.96
CA THR A 93 -5.23 2.64 -17.20
C THR A 93 -5.88 3.26 -18.41
N GLU A 94 -5.06 3.73 -19.35
CA GLU A 94 -5.50 4.31 -20.62
C GLU A 94 -4.88 3.54 -21.79
N ARG A 95 -5.68 3.25 -22.81
CA ARG A 95 -5.17 2.63 -24.04
C ARG A 95 -4.25 3.60 -24.77
N THR A 96 -3.15 3.10 -25.29
CA THR A 96 -2.22 3.93 -26.06
C THR A 96 -2.29 3.65 -27.54
N GLN A 97 -1.69 4.53 -28.34
CA GLN A 97 -1.50 4.32 -29.78
C GLN A 97 -0.41 3.28 -30.10
N TRP A 98 0.35 2.84 -29.10
CA TRP A 98 1.41 1.85 -29.27
C TRP A 98 0.85 0.45 -29.04
N ASP A 99 1.08 -0.43 -30.00
CA ASP A 99 0.56 -1.78 -29.98
C ASP A 99 1.11 -2.57 -28.78
N GLY A 100 0.20 -3.23 -28.06
CA GLY A 100 0.52 -4.00 -26.85
C GLY A 100 0.96 -3.18 -25.62
N LEU A 101 0.86 -1.84 -25.63
CA LEU A 101 1.19 -1.00 -24.48
C LEU A 101 -0.03 -0.26 -23.92
N VAL A 102 -0.11 -0.24 -22.59
CA VAL A 102 -1.12 0.49 -21.83
C VAL A 102 -0.42 1.51 -20.94
N LEU A 103 -0.98 2.71 -20.87
CA LEU A 103 -0.54 3.72 -19.94
C LEU A 103 -1.12 3.40 -18.57
N LEU A 104 -0.24 3.14 -17.61
CA LEU A 104 -0.57 2.94 -16.21
C LEU A 104 -0.34 4.24 -15.45
N GLU A 105 -1.35 4.68 -14.72
CA GLU A 105 -1.26 5.73 -13.70
C GLU A 105 -1.54 5.10 -12.34
N LEU A 106 -0.53 5.09 -11.47
CA LEU A 106 -0.59 4.57 -10.11
C LEU A 106 -0.42 5.72 -9.13
N ASP A 107 -1.48 6.03 -8.38
CA ASP A 107 -1.45 6.99 -7.28
C ASP A 107 -1.27 6.24 -5.96
N VAL A 108 -0.34 6.71 -5.13
CA VAL A 108 -0.21 6.29 -3.73
C VAL A 108 -0.88 7.32 -2.83
N LEU A 109 -1.73 6.85 -1.94
CA LEU A 109 -2.68 7.63 -1.16
C LEU A 109 -2.35 7.56 0.32
N ASP A 110 -2.58 8.67 1.00
CA ASP A 110 -2.63 8.75 2.45
C ASP A 110 -4.11 8.59 2.87
N PRO A 111 -4.54 7.46 3.46
CA PRO A 111 -5.95 7.25 3.83
C PRO A 111 -6.39 8.19 4.96
N ASP A 112 -5.47 8.62 5.81
CA ASP A 112 -5.74 9.48 6.97
C ASP A 112 -5.81 10.96 6.58
N ARG A 113 -5.42 11.30 5.35
CA ARG A 113 -5.50 12.66 4.82
C ARG A 113 -6.51 12.75 3.69
N ILE A 114 -7.38 13.73 3.84
CA ILE A 114 -8.39 14.06 2.85
C ILE A 114 -7.98 15.38 2.17
N ASP A 115 -7.94 15.37 0.85
CA ASP A 115 -7.78 16.56 0.01
C ASP A 115 -9.01 17.48 0.15
N PRO A 116 -8.91 18.81 -0.04
CA PRO A 116 -10.06 19.74 -0.10
C PRO A 116 -11.29 19.29 -0.91
N ASN A 117 -11.14 18.38 -1.87
CA ASN A 117 -12.26 17.83 -2.64
C ASN A 117 -13.01 16.67 -1.96
N GLY A 118 -12.55 16.21 -0.78
CA GLY A 118 -13.13 15.06 -0.08
C GLY A 118 -12.55 13.71 -0.50
N ASP A 119 -11.53 13.70 -1.36
CA ASP A 119 -10.84 12.49 -1.81
C ASP A 119 -9.59 12.20 -0.96
N ALA A 120 -9.15 10.94 -0.93
CA ALA A 120 -7.89 10.57 -0.28
C ALA A 120 -6.71 11.31 -0.93
N PHE A 121 -5.83 11.85 -0.08
CA PHE A 121 -4.71 12.69 -0.49
C PHE A 121 -3.67 11.88 -1.25
N VAL A 122 -3.29 12.35 -2.45
CA VAL A 122 -2.26 11.70 -3.26
C VAL A 122 -0.88 12.14 -2.78
N ILE A 123 -0.08 11.20 -2.28
CA ILE A 123 1.30 11.43 -1.85
C ILE A 123 2.23 11.45 -3.07
N HIS A 124 2.09 10.43 -3.92
CA HIS A 124 2.96 10.20 -5.06
C HIS A 124 2.16 9.59 -6.21
N SER A 125 2.55 9.88 -7.44
CA SER A 125 1.92 9.34 -8.64
C SER A 125 3.00 8.93 -9.63
N VAL A 126 2.86 7.72 -10.16
CA VAL A 126 3.73 7.16 -11.20
C VAL A 126 2.91 6.97 -12.47
N ARG A 127 3.44 7.47 -13.58
CA ARG A 127 2.85 7.32 -14.91
C ARG A 127 3.86 6.63 -15.83
N THR A 128 3.53 5.43 -16.28
CA THR A 128 4.45 4.60 -17.08
C THR A 128 3.71 3.77 -18.12
N LEU A 129 4.41 3.38 -19.19
CA LEU A 129 3.89 2.48 -20.21
C LEU A 129 4.26 1.05 -19.83
N VAL A 130 3.25 0.21 -19.61
CA VAL A 130 3.45 -1.20 -19.32
C VAL A 130 2.91 -2.04 -20.47
N ARG A 131 3.63 -3.12 -20.79
CA ARG A 131 3.09 -4.19 -21.60
C ARG A 131 2.27 -5.06 -20.65
N LEU A 132 0.96 -5.12 -20.87
CA LEU A 132 0.14 -6.09 -20.14
C LEU A 132 0.37 -7.44 -20.80
N SER A 133 1.14 -8.29 -20.13
CA SER A 133 1.08 -9.72 -20.42
C SER A 133 -0.29 -10.18 -19.97
N GLU A 134 -1.20 -10.42 -20.91
CA GLU A 134 -2.33 -11.31 -20.64
C GLU A 134 -1.70 -12.68 -20.42
N GLU A 135 -1.33 -12.96 -19.16
CA GLU A 135 -0.90 -14.29 -18.78
C GLU A 135 -2.14 -15.17 -18.94
N ASN A 136 -2.12 -15.90 -20.05
CA ASN A 136 -3.11 -16.87 -20.41
C ASN A 136 -3.14 -17.88 -19.26
N VAL A 137 -4.31 -18.09 -18.64
CA VAL A 137 -4.53 -19.07 -17.56
C VAL A 137 -4.15 -20.50 -17.99
N GLU A 138 -3.78 -20.69 -19.26
CA GLU A 138 -3.31 -21.91 -19.89
C GLU A 138 -1.81 -22.21 -19.71
N ASP A 139 -0.99 -21.31 -19.11
CA ASP A 139 0.45 -21.53 -18.88
C ASP A 139 0.79 -22.09 -17.49
N PHE A 140 -0.22 -22.48 -16.69
CA PHE A 140 0.04 -23.52 -15.70
C PHE A 140 0.39 -24.78 -16.49
N GLU A 141 1.67 -25.16 -16.56
CA GLU A 141 2.03 -26.53 -16.91
C GLU A 141 1.16 -27.44 -16.04
N GLU A 142 0.20 -28.14 -16.64
CA GLU A 142 -0.50 -29.23 -15.99
C GLU A 142 0.60 -30.11 -15.41
N ASP A 143 0.74 -30.08 -14.07
CA ASP A 143 1.79 -30.79 -13.39
C ASP A 143 1.65 -32.25 -13.79
N SER A 144 2.57 -32.75 -14.61
CA SER A 144 2.54 -34.13 -15.14
C SER A 144 2.52 -35.21 -14.05
N MET A 145 2.66 -34.82 -12.78
CA MET A 145 2.40 -35.66 -11.60
C MET A 145 0.91 -35.87 -11.28
N LEU A 146 -0.01 -35.10 -11.88
CA LEU A 146 -1.47 -35.17 -11.65
C LEU A 146 -2.23 -36.00 -12.72
N ASP A 147 -1.59 -36.35 -13.84
CA ASP A 147 -2.18 -37.09 -14.99
C ASP A 147 -2.52 -38.57 -14.69
N GLY A 148 -2.47 -38.97 -13.43
CA GLY A 148 -2.77 -40.33 -12.97
C GLY A 148 -3.68 -40.39 -11.74
N LEU A 149 -4.22 -39.25 -11.30
CA LEU A 149 -5.22 -39.26 -10.24
C LEU A 149 -6.60 -39.56 -10.85
N PRO A 150 -7.38 -40.48 -10.23
CA PRO A 150 -8.74 -40.73 -10.66
C PRO A 150 -9.53 -39.41 -10.57
N ASP A 151 -10.23 -39.09 -11.65
CA ASP A 151 -11.11 -37.92 -11.71
C ASP A 151 -12.13 -38.02 -10.57
N ALA A 152 -12.40 -36.92 -9.85
CA ALA A 152 -13.39 -36.90 -8.76
C ALA A 152 -14.82 -37.22 -9.24
N SER A 153 -14.99 -37.33 -10.56
CA SER A 153 -16.20 -37.76 -11.26
C SER A 153 -16.30 -39.30 -11.43
N GLU A 154 -15.23 -40.05 -11.15
CA GLU A 154 -15.27 -41.52 -11.17
C GLU A 154 -15.87 -42.06 -9.86
N PRO A 155 -16.80 -43.03 -9.94
CA PRO A 155 -17.34 -43.67 -8.75
C PRO A 155 -16.20 -44.35 -7.99
N SER A 156 -16.10 -44.08 -6.70
CA SER A 156 -15.03 -44.62 -5.88
C SER A 156 -15.07 -46.14 -5.91
N LEU A 157 -13.93 -46.78 -6.24
CA LEU A 157 -13.78 -48.24 -6.23
C LEU A 157 -13.93 -48.86 -4.83
N PHE A 158 -14.15 -48.04 -3.80
CA PHE A 158 -14.26 -48.44 -2.42
C PHE A 158 -15.72 -48.44 -1.90
N ASP A 159 -16.70 -48.07 -2.72
CA ASP A 159 -18.12 -48.11 -2.33
C ASP A 159 -18.78 -49.50 -2.48
N ASP A 160 -18.15 -50.44 -3.20
CA ASP A 160 -18.78 -51.73 -3.57
C ASP A 160 -18.61 -52.86 -2.51
N ASP A 161 -17.85 -52.62 -1.43
CA ASP A 161 -17.56 -53.64 -0.41
C ASP A 161 -18.38 -53.51 0.90
N MET A 162 -19.28 -52.52 1.00
CA MET A 162 -20.08 -52.31 2.23
C MET A 162 -21.41 -53.07 2.26
N ASP A 163 -21.90 -53.62 1.14
CA ASP A 163 -23.21 -54.29 1.08
C ASP A 163 -23.17 -55.82 1.29
N ARG A 164 -21.99 -56.41 1.53
CA ARG A 164 -21.86 -57.89 1.61
C ARG A 164 -22.00 -58.49 3.01
N PHE A 165 -22.25 -57.68 4.05
CA PHE A 165 -22.28 -58.15 5.44
C PHE A 165 -23.68 -58.18 6.10
N GLU A 166 -24.77 -58.08 5.34
CA GLU A 166 -26.12 -58.09 5.92
C GLU A 166 -27.03 -59.20 5.34
N GLU A 167 -26.55 -60.46 5.30
CA GLU A 167 -27.46 -61.60 5.16
C GLU A 167 -26.91 -62.89 5.79
N VAL A 168 -26.78 -62.91 7.12
CA VAL A 168 -26.75 -64.15 7.92
C VAL A 168 -27.50 -63.90 9.23
N ASP A 169 -28.82 -64.01 9.22
CA ASP A 169 -29.65 -64.71 10.23
C ASP A 169 -31.14 -64.42 10.01
N GLY A 170 -31.95 -65.47 9.86
CA GLY A 170 -33.42 -65.39 9.94
C GLY A 170 -34.17 -66.32 9.00
#